data_AF-A0A7D5I652-F1
#
_entry.id   AF-A0A7D5I652-F1
#
_cell.length_a   1.000
_cell.length_b   1.000
_cell.length_c   1.000
_cell.angle_alpha   90.00
_cell.angle_beta   90.00
_cell.angle_gamma   90.00
#
_symmetry.space_group_name_H-M   'P 1'
#
loop_
_entity.id
_entity.type
_entity.pdbx_description
1 polymer ?
#
loop_
_entity_poly.entity_id
_entity_poly.type
_entity_poly.pdbx_seq_one_letter_code
_entity_poly.pdbx_strand_id
1 'polypeptide(L)'
;MDITIFHFGIVFFGFMTIYNISSARRYNESYFPAIIGALMFISTLLILLLPRQYGSVAFLFTALFTIVNRKKIQKNHDKRIEKFIKDDNDNEPLNITDFFTGWKLLHRLNHKYGPKKASLIISIWVALPVFLMFLIASYIWPGFWLDIFSGKYYLMGIIAGIVIIGYYRQNKKLLEKLDSEKGTE
;
A
#
# COMPACT_ATOMS: atom_id res chain seq x y z
N MET A 1 -7.04 15.41 22.50
CA MET A 1 -6.75 14.75 21.20
C MET A 1 -6.68 13.28 21.47
N ASP A 2 -7.52 12.48 20.80
CA ASP A 2 -7.61 11.05 21.07
C ASP A 2 -6.33 10.34 20.59
N ILE A 3 -5.58 9.78 21.55
CA ILE A 3 -4.29 9.11 21.31
C ILE A 3 -4.46 7.71 20.70
N THR A 4 -5.69 7.20 20.64
CA THR A 4 -6.04 5.86 20.16
C THR A 4 -5.56 5.62 18.72
N ILE A 5 -5.59 6.65 17.87
CA ILE A 5 -5.14 6.55 16.47
C ILE A 5 -3.62 6.27 16.35
N PHE A 6 -2.81 6.78 17.29
CA PHE A 6 -1.37 6.52 17.30
C PHE A 6 -1.06 5.10 17.77
N HIS A 7 -1.83 4.57 18.72
CA HIS A 7 -1.70 3.19 19.16
C HIS A 7 -2.00 2.22 18.01
N PHE A 8 -3.07 2.49 17.26
CA PHE A 8 -3.40 1.71 16.07
C PHE A 8 -2.28 1.81 15.01
N GLY A 9 -1.77 3.02 14.75
CA GLY A 9 -0.65 3.23 13.83
C GLY A 9 0.61 2.47 14.24
N ILE A 10 0.98 2.49 15.52
CA ILE A 10 2.14 1.76 16.07
C ILE A 10 1.95 0.25 15.86
N VAL A 11 0.79 -0.31 16.23
CA VAL A 11 0.51 -1.74 16.04
C VAL A 11 0.54 -2.10 14.55
N PHE A 12 -0.07 -1.29 13.69
CA PHE A 12 -0.12 -1.50 12.25
C PHE A 12 1.28 -1.49 11.62
N PHE A 13 2.08 -0.45 11.87
CA PHE A 13 3.43 -0.36 11.29
C PHE A 13 4.37 -1.42 11.87
N GLY A 14 4.22 -1.76 13.15
CA GLY A 14 4.95 -2.87 13.78
C GLY A 14 4.65 -4.20 13.09
N PHE A 15 3.37 -4.53 12.92
CA PHE A 15 2.94 -5.76 12.26
C PHE A 15 3.40 -5.80 10.79
N MET A 16 3.24 -4.71 10.04
CA MET A 16 3.71 -4.60 8.65
C MET A 16 5.23 -4.77 8.53
N THR A 17 5.98 -4.27 9.50
CA THR A 17 7.44 -4.42 9.53
C THR A 17 7.83 -5.87 9.72
N ILE A 18 7.22 -6.55 10.70
CA ILE A 18 7.45 -7.98 10.96
C ILE A 18 7.05 -8.82 9.75
N TYR A 19 5.87 -8.58 9.18
CA TYR A 19 5.41 -9.27 7.97
C TYR A 19 6.41 -9.11 6.82
N ASN A 20 6.89 -7.89 6.56
CA ASN A 20 7.85 -7.63 5.49
C ASN A 20 9.22 -8.24 5.76
N ILE A 21 9.67 -8.32 7.02
CA ILE A 21 10.91 -9.03 7.39
C ILE A 21 10.75 -10.53 7.15
N SER A 22 9.66 -11.12 7.63
CA SER A 22 9.37 -12.56 7.43
C SER A 22 9.24 -12.89 5.94
N SER A 23 8.60 -12.03 5.16
CA SER A 23 8.50 -12.16 3.70
C SER A 23 9.86 -12.07 3.02
N ALA A 24 10.69 -11.07 3.40
CA ALA A 24 12.03 -10.90 2.85
C ALA A 24 12.91 -12.14 3.10
N ARG A 25 12.86 -12.70 4.32
CA ARG A 25 13.58 -13.93 4.66
C ARG A 25 13.05 -15.16 3.92
N ARG A 26 11.74 -15.35 3.87
CA ARG A 26 11.12 -16.56 3.30
C ARG A 26 11.22 -16.60 1.78
N TYR A 27 11.14 -15.45 1.12
CA TYR A 27 11.02 -15.35 -0.33
C TYR A 27 12.24 -14.72 -1.02
N ASN A 28 13.33 -14.44 -0.27
CA ASN A 28 14.52 -13.72 -0.73
C ASN A 28 14.18 -12.37 -1.39
N GLU A 29 13.22 -11.67 -0.81
CA GLU A 29 12.79 -10.36 -1.29
C GLU A 29 13.62 -9.25 -0.65
N SER A 30 13.49 -8.03 -1.19
CA SER A 30 14.19 -6.89 -0.64
C SER A 30 13.65 -6.53 0.75
N TYR A 31 14.55 -6.21 1.68
CA TYR A 31 14.20 -5.66 3.00
C TYR A 31 13.71 -4.21 2.96
N PHE A 32 13.69 -3.57 1.78
CA PHE A 32 13.31 -2.17 1.64
C PHE A 32 11.91 -1.83 2.21
N PRO A 33 10.85 -2.62 1.97
CA PRO A 33 9.54 -2.39 2.58
C PRO A 33 9.54 -2.53 4.10
N ALA A 34 10.38 -3.42 4.65
CA ALA A 34 10.55 -3.56 6.10
C ALA A 34 11.25 -2.32 6.70
N ILE A 35 12.26 -1.77 6.01
CA ILE A 35 12.93 -0.54 6.44
C ILE A 35 11.95 0.63 6.45
N ILE A 36 11.12 0.79 5.41
CA ILE A 36 10.08 1.83 5.38
C ILE A 36 9.08 1.61 6.51
N GLY A 37 8.62 0.37 6.73
CA GLY A 37 7.72 0.04 7.83
C GLY A 37 8.31 0.43 9.20
N ALA A 38 9.59 0.11 9.43
CA ALA A 38 10.30 0.44 10.67
C ALA A 38 10.45 1.95 10.86
N LEU A 39 10.78 2.69 9.80
CA LEU A 39 10.87 4.16 9.85
C LEU A 39 9.52 4.81 10.16
N MET A 40 8.43 4.29 9.58
CA MET A 40 7.06 4.74 9.87
C MET A 40 6.64 4.41 11.32
N PHE A 41 7.00 3.22 11.81
CA PHE A 41 6.81 2.82 13.21
C PHE A 41 7.53 3.77 14.17
N ILE A 42 8.82 4.01 13.95
CA ILE A 42 9.64 4.91 14.77
C ILE A 42 9.08 6.33 14.72
N SER A 43 8.72 6.83 13.53
CA SER A 43 8.14 8.17 13.38
C SER A 43 6.84 8.30 14.18
N THR A 44 5.96 7.30 14.13
CA THR A 44 4.68 7.31 14.86
C THR A 44 4.90 7.20 16.37
N LEU A 45 5.87 6.39 16.80
CA LEU A 45 6.27 6.26 18.20
C LEU A 45 6.82 7.59 18.75
N LEU A 46 7.64 8.30 17.97
CA LEU A 46 8.17 9.61 18.35
C LEU A 46 7.09 10.68 18.45
N ILE A 47 6.05 10.65 17.59
CA ILE A 47 4.90 11.57 17.72
C ILE A 47 4.14 11.33 19.03
N LEU A 48 4.09 10.08 19.51
CA LEU A 48 3.40 9.72 20.73
C LEU A 48 4.19 10.07 22.00
N LEU A 49 5.50 9.79 22.01
CA LEU A 49 6.35 9.89 23.21
C LEU A 49 7.02 11.25 23.39
N LEU A 50 7.22 12.02 22.31
CA LEU A 50 7.92 13.30 22.32
C LEU A 50 7.00 14.43 21.81
N PRO A 51 7.40 15.71 21.95
CA PRO A 51 6.70 16.81 21.31
C PRO A 51 6.54 16.54 19.80
N ARG A 52 5.34 16.80 19.28
CA ARG A 52 4.92 16.41 17.92
C ARG A 52 5.88 16.82 16.82
N GLN A 53 6.63 17.91 17.03
CA GLN A 53 7.62 18.44 16.09
C GLN A 53 8.69 17.38 15.74
N TYR A 54 9.19 16.62 16.72
CA TYR A 54 10.23 15.62 16.50
C TYR A 54 9.73 14.47 15.63
N GLY A 55 8.55 13.95 15.94
CA GLY A 55 7.93 12.88 15.17
C GLY A 55 7.53 13.31 13.75
N SER A 56 7.05 14.54 13.58
CA SER A 56 6.77 15.12 12.26
C SER A 56 8.02 15.27 11.40
N VAL A 57 9.15 15.68 11.99
CA VAL A 57 10.44 15.77 11.29
C VAL A 57 10.93 14.38 10.88
N ALA A 58 10.83 13.37 11.76
CA ALA A 58 11.16 11.99 11.44
C ALA A 58 10.30 11.42 10.30
N PHE A 59 9.00 11.75 10.29
CA PHE A 59 8.08 11.39 9.22
C PHE A 59 8.50 12.02 7.87
N LEU A 60 8.93 13.29 7.90
CA LEU A 60 9.39 14.01 6.72
C LEU A 60 10.67 13.39 6.13
N PHE A 61 11.63 13.01 6.98
CA PHE A 61 12.81 12.25 6.56
C PHE A 61 12.44 10.89 5.97
N THR A 62 11.47 10.19 6.55
CA THR A 62 10.96 8.92 6.03
C THR A 62 10.34 9.08 4.64
N ALA A 63 9.57 10.15 4.43
CA ALA A 63 9.00 10.50 3.14
C ALA A 63 10.09 10.81 2.10
N LEU A 64 11.08 11.65 2.45
CA LEU A 64 12.22 11.96 1.58
C LEU A 64 13.01 10.71 1.21
N PHE A 65 13.30 9.85 2.19
CA PHE A 65 13.99 8.58 1.95
C PHE A 65 13.23 7.69 0.96
N THR A 66 11.91 7.65 1.08
CA THR A 66 11.03 6.90 0.17
C THR A 66 11.06 7.49 -1.24
N ILE A 67 11.02 8.82 -1.37
CA ILE A 67 11.07 9.52 -2.66
C ILE A 67 12.41 9.28 -3.37
N VAL A 68 13.52 9.46 -2.65
CA VAL A 68 14.88 9.25 -3.21
C VAL A 68 15.07 7.82 -3.70
N ASN A 69 14.51 6.84 -2.97
CA ASN A 69 14.63 5.44 -3.32
C ASN A 69 13.46 4.91 -4.18
N ARG A 70 12.58 5.77 -4.68
CA ARG A 70 11.37 5.37 -5.44
C ARG A 70 11.68 4.41 -6.58
N LYS A 71 12.75 4.66 -7.35
CA LYS A 71 13.15 3.79 -8.47
C LYS A 71 13.52 2.37 -8.01
N LYS A 72 14.20 2.24 -6.86
CA LYS A 72 14.55 0.93 -6.27
C LYS A 72 13.32 0.22 -5.75
N ILE A 73 12.41 0.95 -5.09
CA ILE A 73 11.13 0.41 -4.60
C ILE A 73 10.32 -0.14 -5.77
N GLN A 74 10.18 0.64 -6.84
CA GLN A 74 9.44 0.25 -8.03
C GLN A 74 10.05 -0.99 -8.68
N LYS A 75 11.37 -1.01 -8.90
CA LYS A 75 12.06 -2.19 -9.47
C LYS A 75 11.86 -3.46 -8.63
N ASN A 76 11.89 -3.34 -7.29
CA ASN A 76 11.66 -4.48 -6.41
C ASN A 76 10.22 -4.97 -6.46
N HIS A 77 9.27 -4.04 -6.55
CA HIS A 77 7.86 -4.36 -6.70
C HIS A 77 7.57 -5.05 -8.05
N ASP A 78 8.15 -4.56 -9.14
CA ASP A 78 7.98 -5.14 -10.47
C ASP A 78 8.56 -6.57 -10.51
N LYS A 79 9.79 -6.76 -9.99
CA LYS A 79 10.41 -8.10 -9.86
C LYS A 79 9.58 -9.08 -9.04
N ARG A 80 8.94 -8.58 -7.98
CA ARG A 80 8.09 -9.41 -7.11
C ARG A 80 6.88 -9.90 -7.88
N ILE A 81 6.24 -9.02 -8.65
CA ILE A 81 5.14 -9.39 -9.54
C ILE A 81 5.59 -10.38 -10.60
N GLU A 82 6.68 -10.09 -11.33
CA GLU A 82 7.20 -10.98 -12.38
C GLU A 82 7.44 -12.40 -11.86
N LYS A 83 8.03 -12.53 -10.66
CA LYS A 83 8.25 -13.85 -10.03
C LYS A 83 6.94 -14.57 -9.72
N PHE A 84 5.94 -13.86 -9.18
CA PHE A 84 4.63 -14.46 -8.88
C PHE A 84 3.88 -14.88 -10.14
N ILE A 85 4.02 -14.14 -11.23
CA ILE A 85 3.41 -14.46 -12.53
C ILE A 85 4.03 -15.71 -13.14
N LYS A 86 5.35 -15.90 -12.96
CA LYS A 86 6.05 -17.11 -13.44
C LYS A 86 5.72 -18.37 -12.65
N ASP A 87 5.39 -18.23 -11.36
CA ASP A 87 5.10 -19.35 -10.46
C ASP A 87 3.61 -19.78 -10.46
N ASP A 88 2.70 -19.02 -11.09
CA ASP A 88 1.26 -19.29 -11.07
C ASP A 88 0.83 -20.11 -12.31
N ASN A 89 0.13 -21.23 -12.09
CA ASN A 89 -0.37 -22.08 -13.15
C ASN A 89 -1.69 -21.49 -13.68
N ASP A 90 -1.77 -21.12 -14.97
CA ASP A 90 -2.83 -20.28 -15.57
C ASP A 90 -4.28 -20.85 -15.44
N ASN A 91 -4.44 -22.10 -14.98
CA ASN A 91 -5.71 -22.82 -14.94
C ASN A 91 -6.33 -22.99 -13.53
N GLU A 92 -5.77 -22.42 -12.47
CA GLU A 92 -6.35 -22.53 -11.13
C GLU A 92 -7.53 -21.56 -10.88
N PRO A 93 -8.62 -22.02 -10.24
CA PRO A 93 -9.75 -21.14 -9.88
C PRO A 93 -9.35 -20.10 -8.82
N LEU A 94 -9.97 -18.91 -8.91
CA LEU A 94 -9.82 -17.83 -7.92
C LEU A 94 -10.22 -18.32 -6.52
N ASN A 95 -9.28 -18.34 -5.60
CA ASN A 95 -9.51 -18.69 -4.20
C ASN A 95 -9.62 -17.44 -3.33
N ILE A 96 -10.39 -17.53 -2.24
CA ILE A 96 -10.57 -16.42 -1.29
C ILE A 96 -9.23 -16.02 -0.65
N THR A 97 -8.32 -16.97 -0.49
CA THR A 97 -6.95 -16.73 -0.02
C THR A 97 -6.16 -15.81 -0.93
N ASP A 98 -6.49 -15.75 -2.23
CA ASP A 98 -5.80 -14.90 -3.20
C ASP A 98 -6.04 -13.42 -2.93
N PHE A 99 -7.16 -13.05 -2.29
CA PHE A 99 -7.43 -11.67 -1.88
C PHE A 99 -6.45 -11.19 -0.79
N PHE A 100 -5.88 -12.11 -0.01
CA PHE A 100 -4.86 -11.80 0.98
C PHE A 100 -3.45 -11.77 0.38
N THR A 101 -3.24 -12.43 -0.75
CA THR A 101 -2.02 -12.35 -1.58
C THR A 101 -2.29 -11.54 -2.83
N GLY A 102 -2.42 -10.21 -2.68
CA GLY A 102 -2.88 -9.28 -3.72
C GLY A 102 -2.21 -9.40 -5.10
N TRP A 103 -1.00 -9.96 -5.18
CA TRP A 103 -0.30 -10.22 -6.45
C TRP A 103 -0.87 -11.42 -7.22
N LYS A 104 -1.25 -12.52 -6.55
CA LYS A 104 -1.92 -13.66 -7.18
C LYS A 104 -3.29 -13.27 -7.70
N LEU A 105 -4.03 -12.49 -6.92
CA LEU A 105 -5.28 -11.90 -7.38
C LEU A 105 -5.06 -11.03 -8.62
N LEU A 106 -3.99 -10.22 -8.66
CA LEU A 106 -3.68 -9.35 -9.81
C LEU A 106 -3.47 -10.15 -11.09
N HIS A 107 -2.66 -11.22 -11.00
CA HIS A 107 -2.38 -12.09 -12.14
C HIS A 107 -3.63 -12.82 -12.63
N ARG A 108 -4.37 -13.48 -11.73
CA ARG A 108 -5.57 -14.25 -12.07
C ARG A 108 -6.69 -13.37 -12.63
N LEU A 109 -6.86 -12.17 -12.06
CA LEU A 109 -7.81 -11.19 -12.60
C LEU A 109 -7.37 -10.66 -13.98
N ASN A 110 -6.07 -10.51 -14.21
CA ASN A 110 -5.55 -10.09 -15.51
C ASN A 110 -5.88 -11.13 -16.58
N HIS A 111 -5.59 -12.40 -16.32
CA HIS A 111 -5.90 -13.49 -17.25
C HIS A 111 -7.41 -13.59 -17.57
N LYS A 112 -8.27 -13.41 -16.56
CA LYS A 112 -9.73 -13.56 -16.71
C LYS A 112 -10.44 -12.35 -17.32
N TYR A 113 -9.98 -11.13 -17.01
CA TYR A 113 -10.72 -9.90 -17.32
C TYR A 113 -9.90 -8.83 -18.07
N GLY A 114 -8.60 -9.08 -18.25
CA GLY A 114 -7.65 -8.16 -18.86
C GLY A 114 -7.13 -7.06 -17.91
N PRO A 115 -6.10 -6.32 -18.35
CA PRO A 115 -5.29 -5.45 -17.50
C PRO A 115 -6.08 -4.27 -16.93
N LYS A 116 -7.02 -3.73 -17.71
CA LYS A 116 -7.87 -2.60 -17.30
C LYS A 116 -8.84 -2.97 -16.17
N LYS A 117 -9.47 -4.15 -16.23
CA LYS A 117 -10.44 -4.59 -15.20
C LYS A 117 -9.73 -5.11 -13.96
N ALA A 118 -8.62 -5.84 -14.13
CA ALA A 118 -7.81 -6.36 -13.03
C ALA A 118 -7.23 -5.23 -12.15
N SER A 119 -6.63 -4.22 -12.78
CA SER A 119 -6.08 -3.05 -12.08
C SER A 119 -7.17 -2.27 -11.33
N LEU A 120 -8.38 -2.14 -11.89
CA LEU A 120 -9.50 -1.46 -11.24
C LEU A 120 -9.97 -2.20 -9.99
N ILE A 121 -10.18 -3.51 -10.07
CA ILE A 121 -10.62 -4.34 -8.94
C ILE A 121 -9.63 -4.26 -7.79
N ILE A 122 -8.33 -4.34 -8.08
CA ILE A 122 -7.30 -4.25 -7.04
C ILE A 122 -7.16 -2.85 -6.46
N SER A 123 -7.29 -1.80 -7.27
CA SER A 123 -7.32 -0.44 -6.75
C SER A 123 -8.50 -0.21 -5.81
N ILE A 124 -9.68 -0.78 -6.10
CA ILE A 124 -10.83 -0.74 -5.19
C ILE A 124 -10.50 -1.52 -3.91
N TRP A 125 -9.91 -2.71 -4.02
CA TRP A 125 -9.52 -3.50 -2.84
C TRP A 125 -8.50 -2.78 -1.95
N VAL A 126 -7.54 -2.06 -2.53
CA VAL A 126 -6.57 -1.26 -1.76
C VAL A 126 -7.20 0.03 -1.20
N ALA A 127 -8.19 0.59 -1.89
CA ALA A 127 -8.95 1.74 -1.38
C ALA A 127 -9.87 1.36 -0.22
N LEU A 128 -10.31 0.10 -0.11
CA LEU A 128 -11.28 -0.35 0.87
C LEU A 128 -10.77 -0.24 2.33
N PRO A 129 -9.53 -0.65 2.68
CA PRO A 129 -8.92 -0.35 3.98
C PRO A 129 -8.78 1.13 4.27
N VAL A 130 -8.45 1.94 3.25
CA VAL A 130 -8.34 3.39 3.40
C VAL A 130 -9.70 3.98 3.75
N PHE A 131 -10.75 3.58 3.04
CA PHE A 131 -12.12 3.99 3.30
C PHE A 131 -12.63 3.53 4.67
N LEU A 132 -12.31 2.29 5.08
CA LEU A 132 -12.59 1.79 6.43
C LEU A 132 -11.92 2.64 7.52
N MET A 133 -10.67 3.08 7.29
CA MET A 133 -10.00 4.02 8.21
C MET A 133 -10.73 5.36 8.28
N PHE A 134 -11.21 5.91 7.15
CA PHE A 134 -12.03 7.13 7.14
C PHE A 134 -13.36 6.92 7.90
N LEU A 135 -14.01 5.76 7.76
CA LEU A 135 -15.24 5.44 8.48
C LEU A 135 -15.01 5.33 9.99
N ILE A 136 -13.97 4.61 10.42
CA ILE A 136 -13.60 4.49 11.84
C ILE A 136 -13.25 5.88 12.41
N ALA A 137 -12.48 6.68 11.66
CA ALA A 137 -12.16 8.05 12.06
C ALA A 137 -13.42 8.91 12.21
N SER A 138 -14.41 8.74 11.33
CA SER A 138 -15.69 9.46 11.44
C SER A 138 -16.54 9.07 12.64
N TYR A 139 -16.42 7.83 13.11
CA TYR A 139 -17.10 7.35 14.30
C TYR A 139 -16.46 7.89 15.59
N ILE A 140 -15.12 7.92 15.63
CA ILE A 140 -14.35 8.40 16.79
C ILE A 140 -14.34 9.94 16.86
N TRP A 141 -14.45 10.61 15.70
CA TRP A 141 -14.45 12.06 15.58
C TRP A 141 -15.73 12.51 14.85
N PRO A 142 -16.80 12.87 15.60
CA PRO A 142 -18.10 13.23 15.02
C PRO A 142 -18.07 14.41 14.03
N GLY A 143 -17.08 15.30 14.13
CA GLY A 143 -16.85 16.43 13.22
C GLY A 143 -15.97 16.12 12.01
N PHE A 144 -15.44 14.90 11.87
CA PHE A 144 -14.42 14.54 10.88
C PHE A 144 -14.82 14.85 9.44
N TRP A 145 -16.03 14.46 9.02
CA TRP A 145 -16.52 14.76 7.68
C TRP A 145 -16.69 16.27 7.48
N LEU A 146 -17.20 16.97 8.49
CA LEU A 146 -17.41 18.41 8.44
C LEU A 146 -16.08 19.16 8.38
N ASP A 147 -15.03 18.70 9.06
CA ASP A 147 -13.68 19.25 9.00
C ASP A 147 -12.95 18.92 7.67
N ILE A 148 -13.26 17.79 7.04
CA ILE A 148 -12.77 17.47 5.68
C ILE A 148 -13.43 18.40 4.65
N PHE A 149 -14.76 18.51 4.67
CA PHE A 149 -15.52 19.29 3.68
C PHE A 149 -15.44 20.81 3.91
N SER A 150 -15.19 21.26 5.15
CA SER A 150 -14.94 22.68 5.47
C SER A 150 -13.53 23.15 5.10
N GLY A 151 -12.68 22.28 4.54
CA GLY A 151 -11.37 22.67 4.02
C GLY A 151 -10.20 22.49 4.98
N LYS A 152 -10.42 22.13 6.26
CA LYS A 152 -9.31 21.93 7.21
C LYS A 152 -8.44 20.73 6.86
N TYR A 153 -9.03 19.69 6.25
CA TYR A 153 -8.34 18.45 5.88
C TYR A 153 -8.54 18.05 4.41
N TYR A 154 -8.95 18.97 3.53
CA TYR A 154 -9.22 18.64 2.11
C TYR A 154 -8.00 18.03 1.39
N LEU A 155 -6.78 18.47 1.76
CA LEU A 155 -5.52 17.92 1.26
C LEU A 155 -5.40 16.41 1.53
N MET A 156 -5.90 15.93 2.66
CA MET A 156 -5.85 14.51 3.01
C MET A 156 -6.72 13.66 2.07
N GLY A 157 -7.92 14.16 1.71
CA GLY A 157 -8.79 13.55 0.72
C GLY A 157 -8.18 13.56 -0.69
N ILE A 158 -7.54 14.68 -1.08
CA ILE A 158 -6.83 14.78 -2.37
C ILE A 158 -5.65 13.80 -2.42
N ILE A 159 -4.84 13.72 -1.37
CA ILE A 159 -3.71 12.80 -1.28
C ILE A 159 -4.19 11.36 -1.39
N ALA A 160 -5.27 10.99 -0.68
CA ALA A 160 -5.86 9.65 -0.79
C ALA A 160 -6.31 9.35 -2.22
N GLY A 161 -6.98 10.29 -2.88
CA GLY A 161 -7.39 10.17 -4.28
C GLY A 161 -6.20 9.99 -5.24
N ILE A 162 -5.15 10.81 -5.09
CA ILE A 162 -3.92 10.70 -5.89
C ILE A 162 -3.25 9.34 -5.70
N VAL A 163 -3.19 8.83 -4.46
CA VAL A 163 -2.62 7.52 -4.16
C VAL A 163 -3.41 6.41 -4.86
N ILE A 164 -4.74 6.42 -4.76
CA ILE A 164 -5.60 5.39 -5.39
C ILE A 164 -5.47 5.43 -6.92
N ILE A 165 -5.54 6.63 -7.52
CA ILE A 165 -5.40 6.81 -8.98
C ILE A 165 -3.99 6.44 -9.45
N GLY A 166 -2.97 6.81 -8.69
CA GLY A 166 -1.58 6.46 -8.96
C GLY A 166 -1.37 4.94 -8.96
N TYR A 167 -1.95 4.26 -7.98
CA TYR A 167 -1.88 2.80 -7.86
C TYR A 167 -2.58 2.10 -9.03
N TYR A 168 -3.77 2.58 -9.44
CA TYR A 168 -4.46 2.09 -10.63
C TYR A 168 -3.60 2.22 -11.89
N ARG A 169 -3.05 3.41 -12.14
CA ARG A 169 -2.22 3.67 -13.32
C ARG A 169 -0.95 2.82 -13.35
N GLN A 170 -0.31 2.61 -12.19
CA GLN A 170 0.90 1.81 -12.09
C GLN A 170 0.61 0.34 -12.40
N ASN A 171 -0.39 -0.26 -11.76
CA ASN A 171 -0.77 -1.65 -11.99
C ASN A 171 -1.23 -1.89 -13.42
N LYS A 172 -2.03 -0.97 -13.98
CA LYS A 172 -2.47 -1.07 -15.38
C LYS A 172 -1.28 -1.12 -16.34
N LYS A 173 -0.34 -0.18 -16.23
CA LYS A 173 0.86 -0.13 -17.10
C LYS A 173 1.70 -1.39 -16.99
N LEU A 174 1.83 -1.92 -15.78
CA LEU A 174 2.61 -3.12 -15.54
C LEU A 174 1.97 -4.35 -16.20
N LEU A 175 0.67 -4.54 -16.03
CA LEU A 175 -0.06 -5.64 -16.65
C LEU A 175 -0.08 -5.53 -18.18
N GLU A 176 -0.27 -4.34 -18.74
CA GLU A 176 -0.18 -4.11 -20.19
C GLU A 176 1.20 -4.49 -20.74
N LYS A 177 2.27 -4.19 -20.01
CA LYS A 177 3.64 -4.58 -20.38
C LYS A 177 3.80 -6.11 -20.38
N LEU A 178 3.32 -6.77 -19.34
CA LEU A 178 3.43 -8.23 -19.20
C LEU A 178 2.62 -8.99 -20.27
N ASP A 179 1.42 -8.51 -20.61
CA ASP A 179 0.62 -9.07 -21.71
C ASP A 179 1.30 -8.87 -23.07
N SER A 180 1.95 -7.72 -23.28
CA SER A 180 2.67 -7.44 -24.54
C SER A 180 3.90 -8.33 -24.74
N GLU A 181 4.59 -8.71 -23.66
CA GLU A 181 5.74 -9.61 -23.71
C GLU A 181 5.33 -11.07 -23.98
N LYS A 182 4.15 -11.52 -23.49
CA LYS A 182 3.58 -12.84 -23.78
C LYS A 182 3.09 -13.01 -25.23
N GLY A 183 2.71 -11.93 -25.91
CA GLY A 183 2.22 -11.97 -27.30
C GLY A 183 3.32 -12.02 -28.38
N THR A 184 4.59 -11.98 -27.97
CA THR A 184 5.77 -11.98 -28.84
C THR A 184 6.58 -13.29 -28.79
N GLU A 185 6.14 -14.27 -28.00
CA GLU A 185 6.61 -15.67 -28.03
C GLU A 185 5.68 -16.54 -28.88
#